data_AF-A0A1C4GZ00-F1
#
_entry.id   AF-A0A1C4GZ00-F1
#
_cell.length_a   1.000
_cell.length_b   1.000
_cell.length_c   1.000
_cell.angle_alpha   90.00
_cell.angle_beta   90.00
_cell.angle_gamma   90.00
#
_symmetry.space_group_name_H-M   'P 1'
#
loop_
_entity.id
_entity.type
_entity.pdbx_description
1 polymer ?
#
loop_
_entity_poly.entity_id
_entity_poly.type
_entity_poly.pdbx_seq_one_letter_code
_entity_poly.pdbx_strand_id
1 'polypeptide(L)'
;MSAYYSLLNREQHADGRVTAYYRSNIHAQGAWNPHEQHMAPATGLLCAELEQFQARENMRIGRISLDIFGLIAFGEFSITTRMIRAGKTIELIEAEMQANGKICIVARAWKMMTQDTSAISGLEDQGVEHPEKLPIWEGMKHWPGGFIQSTVTRSDDNQRRAGKGLVWINTDLDMVESQPTTDFVHLMGLIDTANGIVPRQQPTQGWAFPNLDLQIHLHRLPEGKWLGIEATQQFGSDGIGITSSTLHDIHGPFGRSEQILTLRKLVSEA
;
A
#
# COMPACT_ATOMS: atom_id res chain seq x y z
N MET A 1 -11.21 6.18 -17.72
CA MET A 1 -10.94 6.94 -16.48
C MET A 1 -9.49 6.71 -16.15
N SER A 2 -8.66 7.74 -16.00
CA SER A 2 -7.22 7.61 -15.73
C SER A 2 -6.90 7.59 -14.23
N ALA A 3 -7.80 7.03 -13.41
CA ALA A 3 -7.61 6.99 -11.96
C ALA A 3 -8.28 5.77 -11.32
N TYR A 4 -7.82 5.42 -10.12
CA TYR A 4 -8.37 4.33 -9.31
C TYR A 4 -9.77 4.64 -8.75
N TYR A 5 -10.04 5.90 -8.39
CA TYR A 5 -11.27 6.30 -7.70
C TYR A 5 -11.87 7.60 -8.23
N SER A 6 -13.20 7.70 -8.16
CA SER A 6 -13.93 8.96 -8.32
C SER A 6 -14.43 9.45 -6.96
N LEU A 7 -14.13 10.69 -6.58
CA LEU A 7 -14.73 11.34 -5.40
C LEU A 7 -16.18 11.73 -5.72
N LEU A 8 -17.12 11.27 -4.90
CA LEU A 8 -18.55 11.58 -5.03
C LEU A 8 -18.95 12.78 -4.17
N ASN A 9 -18.51 12.79 -2.91
CA ASN A 9 -18.85 13.84 -1.94
C ASN A 9 -17.84 13.87 -0.78
N ARG A 10 -17.75 14.99 -0.08
CA ARG A 10 -17.01 15.12 1.19
C ARG A 10 -17.83 15.92 2.19
N GLU A 11 -17.93 15.42 3.39
CA GLU A 11 -18.66 16.01 4.51
C GLU A 11 -17.69 16.28 5.68
N GLN A 12 -17.79 17.48 6.25
CA GLN A 12 -17.10 17.82 7.49
C GLN A 12 -18.12 17.80 8.64
N HIS A 13 -17.77 17.09 9.71
CA HIS A 13 -18.62 16.94 10.88
C HIS A 13 -18.26 17.96 11.95
N ALA A 14 -19.22 18.34 12.79
CA ALA A 14 -19.03 19.33 13.85
C ALA A 14 -17.97 18.92 14.90
N ASP A 15 -17.70 17.63 15.04
CA ASP A 15 -16.67 17.07 15.93
C ASP A 15 -15.27 16.99 15.28
N GLY A 16 -15.11 17.55 14.08
CA GLY A 16 -13.85 17.60 13.35
C GLY A 16 -13.53 16.35 12.53
N ARG A 17 -14.42 15.34 12.50
CA ARG A 17 -14.31 14.22 11.57
C ARG A 17 -14.56 14.69 10.14
N VAL A 18 -13.98 13.98 9.18
CA VAL A 18 -14.24 14.18 7.75
C VAL A 18 -14.64 12.85 7.13
N THR A 19 -15.77 12.81 6.45
CA THR A 19 -16.21 11.63 5.68
C THR A 19 -16.15 11.95 4.19
N ALA A 20 -15.42 11.15 3.43
CA ALA A 20 -15.38 11.23 1.98
C ALA A 20 -16.06 9.99 1.37
N TYR A 21 -16.81 10.20 0.30
CA TYR A 21 -17.56 9.16 -0.41
C TYR A 21 -16.94 8.98 -1.78
N TYR A 22 -16.69 7.73 -2.14
CA TYR A 22 -15.96 7.36 -3.35
C TYR A 22 -16.69 6.28 -4.12
N ARG A 23 -16.33 6.16 -5.40
CA ARG A 23 -16.62 5.00 -6.24
C ARG A 23 -15.31 4.43 -6.78
N SER A 24 -15.13 3.12 -6.70
CA SER A 24 -14.00 2.42 -7.32
C SER A 24 -14.18 2.33 -8.83
N ASN A 25 -13.14 2.67 -9.58
CA ASN A 25 -13.06 2.45 -11.02
C ASN A 25 -12.45 1.08 -11.32
N ILE A 26 -12.56 0.61 -12.57
CA ILE A 26 -12.09 -0.73 -12.97
C ILE A 26 -10.63 -0.99 -12.59
N HIS A 27 -9.80 0.05 -12.60
CA HIS A 27 -8.39 -0.03 -12.24
C HIS A 27 -8.15 -0.38 -10.76
N ALA A 28 -9.12 -0.21 -9.87
CA ALA A 28 -8.99 -0.62 -8.48
C ALA A 28 -9.34 -2.10 -8.24
N GLN A 29 -9.78 -2.84 -9.26
CA GLN A 29 -10.28 -4.21 -9.12
C GLN A 29 -9.19 -5.18 -8.63
N GLY A 30 -9.58 -6.05 -7.69
CA GLY A 30 -8.75 -7.11 -7.11
C GLY A 30 -8.41 -8.26 -8.06
N ALA A 31 -7.41 -9.06 -7.66
CA ALA A 31 -6.90 -10.18 -8.44
C ALA A 31 -7.61 -11.51 -8.16
N TRP A 32 -8.43 -11.62 -7.10
CA TRP A 32 -9.05 -12.89 -6.72
C TRP A 32 -10.54 -12.92 -7.01
N ASN A 33 -11.23 -11.80 -6.76
CA ASN A 33 -12.66 -11.66 -7.00
C ASN A 33 -12.97 -10.37 -7.77
N PRO A 34 -13.66 -10.42 -8.93
CA PRO A 34 -14.04 -9.23 -9.68
C PRO A 34 -14.89 -8.21 -8.91
N HIS A 35 -15.55 -8.64 -7.83
CA HIS A 35 -16.37 -7.81 -6.95
C HIS A 35 -15.62 -7.22 -5.76
N GLU A 36 -14.30 -7.39 -5.70
CA GLU A 36 -13.44 -6.80 -4.67
C GLU A 36 -12.47 -5.78 -5.26
N GLN A 37 -11.99 -4.89 -4.40
CA GLN A 37 -10.89 -3.98 -4.70
C GLN A 37 -9.57 -4.64 -4.31
N HIS A 38 -8.51 -4.31 -5.04
CA HIS A 38 -7.16 -4.62 -4.62
C HIS A 38 -6.78 -3.74 -3.41
N MET A 39 -6.06 -4.30 -2.44
CA MET A 39 -5.70 -3.58 -1.21
C MET A 39 -4.65 -2.47 -1.45
N ALA A 40 -3.76 -2.64 -2.42
CA ALA A 40 -2.82 -1.60 -2.87
C ALA A 40 -3.47 -0.22 -3.19
N PRO A 41 -4.39 -0.06 -4.18
CA PRO A 41 -5.01 1.25 -4.43
C PRO A 41 -5.85 1.73 -3.24
N ALA A 42 -6.48 0.83 -2.47
CA ALA A 42 -7.19 1.20 -1.24
C ALA A 42 -6.24 1.81 -0.19
N THR A 43 -5.02 1.29 -0.07
CA THR A 43 -3.95 1.83 0.79
C THR A 43 -3.58 3.24 0.36
N GLY A 44 -3.39 3.47 -0.94
CA GLY A 44 -3.09 4.80 -1.47
C GLY A 44 -4.20 5.80 -1.17
N LEU A 45 -5.46 5.43 -1.37
CA LEU A 45 -6.59 6.30 -1.08
C LEU A 45 -6.73 6.62 0.42
N LEU A 46 -6.55 5.63 1.30
CA LEU A 46 -6.50 5.84 2.74
C LEU A 46 -5.36 6.79 3.14
N CYS A 47 -4.20 6.65 2.50
CA CYS A 47 -3.06 7.54 2.70
C CYS A 47 -3.37 8.98 2.24
N ALA A 48 -4.10 9.16 1.14
CA ALA A 48 -4.55 10.48 0.68
C ALA A 48 -5.46 11.15 1.72
N GLU A 49 -6.40 10.39 2.29
CA GLU A 49 -7.26 10.87 3.37
C GLU A 49 -6.50 11.24 4.64
N LEU A 50 -5.51 10.43 5.02
CA LEU A 50 -4.68 10.67 6.20
C LEU A 50 -3.72 11.86 6.00
N GLU A 51 -3.14 12.02 4.80
CA GLU A 51 -2.21 13.10 4.45
C GLU A 51 -2.90 14.47 4.52
N GLN A 52 -4.11 14.60 3.95
CA GLN A 52 -4.83 15.87 3.91
C GLN A 52 -5.53 16.23 5.23
N PHE A 53 -5.77 15.25 6.12
CA PHE A 53 -6.55 15.47 7.34
C PHE A 53 -5.79 16.35 8.35
N GLN A 54 -6.28 17.60 8.49
CA GLN A 54 -5.70 18.60 9.39
C GLN A 54 -4.18 18.72 9.21
N ALA A 55 -3.74 18.81 7.95
CA ALA A 55 -2.34 18.88 7.58
C ALA A 55 -1.64 20.08 8.27
N ARG A 56 -0.39 19.87 8.70
CA ARG A 56 0.45 20.87 9.36
C ARG A 56 1.82 20.85 8.71
N GLU A 57 2.33 22.01 8.31
CA GLU A 57 3.57 22.13 7.55
C GLU A 57 4.78 21.48 8.24
N ASN A 58 4.83 21.51 9.57
CA ASN A 58 5.94 20.99 10.34
C ASN A 58 5.76 19.54 10.82
N MET A 59 4.77 18.81 10.31
CA MET A 59 4.54 17.41 10.65
C MET A 59 4.41 16.55 9.40
N ARG A 60 4.97 15.33 9.45
CA ARG A 60 4.79 14.32 8.40
C ARG A 60 4.29 13.01 8.98
N ILE A 61 3.69 12.17 8.14
CA ILE A 61 3.39 10.78 8.52
C ILE A 61 4.73 10.01 8.62
N GLY A 62 4.95 9.36 9.77
CA GLY A 62 6.13 8.53 10.04
C GLY A 62 5.83 7.03 10.11
N ARG A 63 4.58 6.66 10.38
CA ARG A 63 4.12 5.26 10.44
C ARG A 63 2.67 5.18 10.01
N ILE A 64 2.34 4.15 9.25
CA ILE A 64 0.97 3.80 8.85
C ILE A 64 0.73 2.34 9.23
N SER A 65 -0.43 2.03 9.78
CA SER A 65 -0.87 0.65 9.99
C SER A 65 -2.26 0.46 9.43
N LEU A 66 -2.44 -0.61 8.69
CA LEU A 66 -3.72 -0.97 8.11
C LEU A 66 -4.10 -2.36 8.63
N ASP A 67 -5.26 -2.44 9.28
CA ASP A 67 -5.88 -3.72 9.66
C ASP A 67 -6.99 -4.04 8.64
N ILE A 68 -6.94 -5.22 8.02
CA ILE A 68 -7.88 -5.65 6.98
C ILE A 68 -8.94 -6.55 7.62
N PHE A 69 -10.15 -6.03 7.78
CA PHE A 69 -11.24 -6.71 8.48
C PHE A 69 -11.96 -7.74 7.59
N GLY A 70 -11.83 -7.61 6.27
CA GLY A 70 -12.41 -8.54 5.32
C GLY A 70 -12.46 -7.99 3.91
N LEU A 71 -13.42 -8.48 3.14
CA LEU A 71 -13.61 -8.13 1.74
C LEU A 71 -13.79 -6.61 1.56
N ILE A 72 -12.98 -6.03 0.67
CA ILE A 72 -13.07 -4.63 0.26
C ILE A 72 -13.99 -4.58 -0.95
N ALA A 73 -15.28 -4.31 -0.75
CA ALA A 73 -16.26 -4.41 -1.83
C ALA A 73 -15.97 -3.37 -2.94
N PHE A 74 -16.04 -3.82 -4.19
CA PHE A 74 -16.01 -2.95 -5.36
C PHE A 74 -17.32 -2.17 -5.48
N GLY A 75 -17.26 -0.89 -5.85
CA GLY A 75 -18.41 0.00 -5.99
C GLY A 75 -18.28 1.27 -5.14
N GLU A 76 -19.38 1.69 -4.53
CA GLU A 76 -19.42 2.88 -3.67
C GLU A 76 -19.07 2.54 -2.22
N PHE A 77 -18.31 3.42 -1.59
CA PHE A 77 -17.87 3.27 -0.20
C PHE A 77 -17.58 4.64 0.41
N SER A 78 -17.35 4.68 1.71
CA SER A 78 -16.93 5.89 2.42
C SER A 78 -15.64 5.66 3.19
N ILE A 79 -14.90 6.75 3.42
CA ILE A 79 -13.78 6.81 4.36
C ILE A 79 -14.09 7.89 5.37
N THR A 80 -14.06 7.55 6.66
CA THR A 80 -14.19 8.53 7.75
C THR A 80 -12.86 8.68 8.47
N THR A 81 -12.30 9.89 8.43
CA THR A 81 -11.02 10.23 9.05
C THR A 81 -11.24 11.07 10.31
N ARG A 82 -10.50 10.76 11.37
CA ARG A 82 -10.64 11.39 12.68
C ARG A 82 -9.30 11.52 13.42
N MET A 83 -9.25 12.49 14.33
CA MET A 83 -8.18 12.60 15.31
C MET A 83 -8.42 11.60 16.45
N ILE A 84 -7.42 10.77 16.75
CA ILE A 84 -7.45 9.86 17.91
C ILE A 84 -6.67 10.45 19.08
N ARG A 85 -5.53 11.08 18.78
CA ARG A 85 -4.69 11.74 19.77
C ARG A 85 -4.11 13.02 19.17
N ALA A 86 -4.62 14.16 19.61
CA ALA A 86 -4.02 15.45 19.29
C ALA A 86 -2.69 15.65 20.04
N GLY A 87 -1.80 16.49 19.50
CA GLY A 87 -0.57 16.85 20.18
C GLY A 87 0.24 17.90 19.43
N LYS A 88 1.11 18.60 20.15
CA LYS A 88 1.95 19.64 19.56
C LYS A 88 3.02 19.06 18.64
N THR A 89 3.65 17.95 19.05
CA THR A 89 4.79 17.31 18.37
C THR A 89 4.46 15.97 17.74
N ILE A 90 3.42 15.28 18.20
CA ILE A 90 3.01 13.95 17.72
C ILE A 90 1.49 13.88 17.75
N GLU A 91 0.88 13.39 16.67
CA GLU A 91 -0.56 13.16 16.54
C GLU A 91 -0.83 11.72 16.07
N LEU A 92 -1.93 11.13 16.52
CA LEU A 92 -2.46 9.88 15.97
C LEU A 92 -3.79 10.18 15.28
N ILE A 93 -3.88 9.83 14.01
CA ILE A 93 -5.10 9.95 13.21
C ILE A 93 -5.50 8.57 12.69
N GLU A 94 -6.78 8.40 12.40
CA GLU A 94 -7.37 7.15 11.93
C GLU A 94 -8.34 7.41 10.79
N ALA A 95 -8.28 6.56 9.76
CA ALA A 95 -9.21 6.53 8.64
C ALA A 95 -9.87 5.15 8.60
N GLU A 96 -11.20 5.12 8.62
CA GLU A 96 -11.99 3.89 8.51
C GLU A 96 -12.65 3.83 7.14
N MET A 97 -12.33 2.82 6.34
CA MET A 97 -13.04 2.52 5.09
C MET A 97 -14.23 1.62 5.37
N GLN A 98 -15.42 2.05 4.93
CA GLN A 98 -16.67 1.31 5.08
C GLN A 98 -17.34 1.09 3.72
N ALA A 99 -17.70 -0.16 3.43
CA ALA A 99 -18.50 -0.53 2.26
C ALA A 99 -19.65 -1.44 2.69
N ASN A 100 -20.83 -1.28 2.07
CA ASN A 100 -22.03 -2.07 2.38
C ASN A 100 -22.35 -2.12 3.90
N GLY A 101 -22.13 -1.00 4.61
CA GLY A 101 -22.37 -0.87 6.05
C GLY A 101 -21.36 -1.57 6.96
N LYS A 102 -20.28 -2.15 6.42
CA LYS A 102 -19.25 -2.86 7.19
C LYS A 102 -17.88 -2.19 7.02
N ILE A 103 -17.13 -2.10 8.13
CA ILE A 103 -15.75 -1.63 8.08
C ILE A 103 -14.92 -2.71 7.39
N CYS A 104 -14.18 -2.32 6.37
CA CYS A 104 -13.31 -3.20 5.59
C CYS A 104 -11.83 -3.00 5.99
N ILE A 105 -11.43 -1.76 6.24
CA ILE A 105 -10.06 -1.39 6.61
C ILE A 105 -10.09 -0.32 7.69
N VAL A 106 -9.23 -0.46 8.69
CA VAL A 106 -8.89 0.63 9.62
C VAL A 106 -7.43 0.98 9.41
N ALA A 107 -7.16 2.21 8.99
CA ALA A 107 -5.81 2.74 8.87
C ALA A 107 -5.51 3.74 9.98
N ARG A 108 -4.35 3.62 10.65
CA ARG A 108 -3.87 4.60 11.62
C ARG A 108 -2.53 5.16 11.22
N ALA A 109 -2.35 6.47 11.34
CA ALA A 109 -1.09 7.13 11.06
C ALA A 109 -0.58 7.96 12.24
N TRP A 110 0.71 7.78 12.56
CA TRP A 110 1.43 8.69 13.43
C TRP A 110 1.98 9.84 12.60
N LYS A 111 1.49 11.06 12.85
CA LYS A 111 2.11 12.29 12.36
C LYS A 111 3.12 12.76 13.39
N MET A 112 4.31 13.13 12.94
CA MET A 112 5.45 13.48 13.78
C MET A 112 6.04 14.80 13.32
N MET A 113 6.36 15.68 14.27
CA MET A 113 7.07 16.92 14.00
C MET A 113 8.46 16.64 13.44
N THR A 114 8.86 17.39 12.41
CA THR A 114 10.17 17.28 11.79
C THR A 114 11.15 18.29 12.38
N GLN A 115 12.45 17.94 12.35
CA GLN A 115 13.57 18.75 12.80
C GLN A 115 14.82 18.34 12.01
N ASP A 116 15.75 19.27 11.79
CA ASP A 116 17.00 18.96 11.13
C ASP A 116 17.86 18.05 12.02
N THR A 117 18.24 16.90 11.46
CA THR A 117 19.08 15.87 12.10
C THR A 117 20.21 15.43 11.17
N SER A 118 20.54 16.25 10.16
CA SER A 118 21.59 15.97 9.17
C SER A 118 22.94 15.62 9.79
N ALA A 119 23.30 16.23 10.92
CA ALA A 119 24.55 15.96 11.63
C ALA A 119 24.69 14.55 12.21
N ILE A 120 23.58 13.81 12.36
CA ILE A 120 23.55 12.46 12.94
C ILE A 120 22.88 11.44 12.01
N SER A 121 22.68 11.78 10.74
CA SER A 121 22.01 10.90 9.78
C SER A 121 22.91 9.73 9.37
N GLY A 122 22.32 8.55 9.20
CA GLY A 122 23.00 7.34 8.75
C GLY A 122 21.99 6.22 8.53
N LEU A 123 22.15 5.46 7.44
CA LEU A 123 21.30 4.34 7.06
C LEU A 123 22.14 3.08 6.88
N GLU A 124 21.63 1.96 7.39
CA GLU A 124 22.23 0.63 7.20
C GLU A 124 21.66 -0.07 5.96
N ASP A 125 20.39 0.19 5.64
CA ASP A 125 19.76 -0.30 4.40
C ASP A 125 20.47 0.31 3.19
N GLN A 126 20.85 -0.53 2.24
CA GLN A 126 21.65 -0.13 1.09
C GLN A 126 20.77 0.35 -0.07
N GLY A 127 21.33 1.23 -0.91
CA GLY A 127 20.71 1.55 -2.19
C GLY A 127 20.71 0.34 -3.12
N VAL A 128 19.70 0.27 -3.99
CA VAL A 128 19.58 -0.76 -5.02
C VAL A 128 19.72 -0.13 -6.40
N GLU A 129 19.86 -0.96 -7.43
CA GLU A 129 20.01 -0.47 -8.80
C GLU A 129 18.76 0.30 -9.28
N HIS A 130 19.00 1.42 -9.95
CA HIS A 130 17.95 2.30 -10.48
C HIS A 130 17.03 1.55 -11.45
N PRO A 131 15.69 1.72 -11.39
CA PRO A 131 14.75 0.94 -12.17
C PRO A 131 14.99 1.02 -13.68
N GLU A 132 15.41 2.17 -14.21
CA GLU A 132 15.63 2.35 -15.64
C GLU A 132 16.76 1.48 -16.23
N LYS A 133 17.68 0.98 -15.38
CA LYS A 133 18.75 0.06 -15.79
C LYS A 133 18.28 -1.39 -15.85
N LEU A 134 17.14 -1.70 -15.26
CA LEU A 134 16.59 -3.05 -15.19
C LEU A 134 15.61 -3.29 -16.34
N PRO A 135 15.52 -4.53 -16.86
CA PRO A 135 14.57 -4.85 -17.92
C PRO A 135 13.13 -4.75 -17.42
N ILE A 136 12.19 -4.56 -18.35
CA ILE A 136 10.77 -4.73 -18.08
C ILE A 136 10.55 -6.19 -17.66
N TRP A 137 9.85 -6.37 -16.55
CA TRP A 137 9.50 -7.67 -16.02
C TRP A 137 7.99 -7.84 -16.11
N GLU A 138 7.52 -8.93 -16.70
CA GLU A 138 6.10 -9.19 -16.93
C GLU A 138 5.50 -10.20 -15.94
N GLY A 139 6.27 -10.61 -14.93
CA GLY A 139 5.85 -11.66 -14.01
C GLY A 139 4.61 -11.30 -13.20
N MET A 140 4.33 -10.03 -12.92
CA MET A 140 3.07 -9.65 -12.24
C MET A 140 1.83 -9.93 -13.09
N LYS A 141 1.93 -9.95 -14.43
CA LYS A 141 0.77 -10.09 -15.32
C LYS A 141 0.11 -11.47 -15.28
N HIS A 142 0.68 -12.44 -14.56
CA HIS A 142 -0.02 -13.70 -14.31
C HIS A 142 -1.20 -13.54 -13.35
N TRP A 143 -1.24 -12.46 -12.57
CA TRP A 143 -2.38 -12.10 -11.74
C TRP A 143 -3.41 -11.32 -12.55
N PRO A 144 -4.71 -11.63 -12.45
CA PRO A 144 -5.75 -10.85 -13.12
C PRO A 144 -6.08 -9.58 -12.31
N GLY A 145 -7.10 -8.84 -12.72
CA GLY A 145 -7.61 -7.66 -12.03
C GLY A 145 -7.07 -6.35 -12.62
N GLY A 146 -7.94 -5.34 -12.64
CA GLY A 146 -7.63 -4.04 -13.24
C GLY A 146 -6.46 -3.31 -12.58
N PHE A 147 -6.19 -3.56 -11.28
CA PHE A 147 -5.03 -2.99 -10.61
C PHE A 147 -3.73 -3.53 -11.19
N ILE A 148 -3.55 -4.85 -11.22
CA ILE A 148 -2.32 -5.47 -11.75
C ILE A 148 -2.10 -5.06 -13.20
N GLN A 149 -3.16 -5.05 -14.02
CA GLN A 149 -3.08 -4.65 -15.43
C GLN A 149 -2.65 -3.18 -15.63
N SER A 150 -2.83 -2.32 -14.62
CA SER A 150 -2.42 -0.91 -14.67
C SER A 150 -0.95 -0.69 -14.29
N THR A 151 -0.24 -1.72 -13.84
CA THR A 151 1.14 -1.59 -13.35
C THR A 151 2.17 -1.86 -14.44
N VAL A 152 3.31 -1.18 -14.32
CA VAL A 152 4.54 -1.45 -15.07
C VAL A 152 5.59 -1.89 -14.07
N THR A 153 6.22 -3.04 -14.32
CA THR A 153 7.22 -3.61 -13.41
C THR A 153 8.57 -3.82 -14.07
N ARG A 154 9.64 -3.69 -13.26
CA ARG A 154 11.03 -3.92 -13.67
C ARG A 154 11.77 -4.72 -12.60
N SER A 155 12.56 -5.69 -13.03
CA SER A 155 13.33 -6.58 -12.15
C SER A 155 14.38 -7.33 -12.98
N ASP A 156 15.51 -7.66 -12.38
CA ASP A 156 16.48 -8.60 -12.95
C ASP A 156 16.19 -10.00 -12.38
N ASP A 157 16.15 -11.02 -13.24
CA ASP A 157 15.95 -12.41 -12.82
C ASP A 157 17.05 -12.89 -11.85
N ASN A 158 18.25 -12.33 -11.90
CA ASN A 158 19.31 -12.64 -10.93
C ASN A 158 19.04 -12.06 -9.53
N GLN A 159 18.14 -11.08 -9.42
CA GLN A 159 17.77 -10.44 -8.17
C GLN A 159 16.47 -11.02 -7.59
N ARG A 160 15.93 -12.10 -8.17
CA ARG A 160 14.65 -12.67 -7.75
C ARG A 160 14.68 -14.19 -7.70
N ARG A 161 14.13 -14.74 -6.63
CA ARG A 161 13.84 -16.17 -6.47
C ARG A 161 12.58 -16.35 -5.61
N ALA A 162 12.11 -17.58 -5.50
CA ALA A 162 11.02 -17.91 -4.57
C ALA A 162 11.35 -17.40 -3.16
N GLY A 163 10.47 -16.56 -2.62
CA GLY A 163 10.55 -16.00 -1.27
C GLY A 163 11.58 -14.88 -1.05
N LYS A 164 12.30 -14.40 -2.07
CA LYS A 164 13.19 -13.22 -1.92
C LYS A 164 13.46 -12.54 -3.26
N GLY A 165 13.45 -11.22 -3.29
CA GLY A 165 13.95 -10.45 -4.43
C GLY A 165 13.56 -8.98 -4.44
N LEU A 166 14.02 -8.29 -5.49
CA LEU A 166 13.72 -6.88 -5.75
C LEU A 166 12.83 -6.72 -6.99
N VAL A 167 11.74 -5.96 -6.84
CA VAL A 167 10.91 -5.53 -7.97
C VAL A 167 10.63 -4.05 -7.84
N TRP A 168 10.78 -3.34 -8.95
CA TRP A 168 10.32 -1.97 -9.12
C TRP A 168 8.94 -1.95 -9.78
N ILE A 169 8.04 -1.13 -9.26
CA ILE A 169 6.65 -1.01 -9.70
C ILE A 169 6.29 0.46 -9.88
N ASN A 170 5.54 0.76 -10.93
CA ASN A 170 4.95 2.07 -11.18
C ASN A 170 3.58 1.92 -11.89
N THR A 171 2.83 3.00 -11.99
CA THR A 171 1.60 3.14 -12.79
C THR A 171 1.50 4.58 -13.32
N ASP A 172 0.73 4.78 -14.39
CA ASP A 172 0.44 6.11 -14.94
C ASP A 172 -0.93 6.65 -14.46
N LEU A 173 -1.62 5.91 -13.59
CA LEU A 173 -2.94 6.31 -13.08
C LEU A 173 -2.84 7.24 -11.89
N ASP A 174 -3.77 8.19 -11.82
CA ASP A 174 -4.00 8.99 -10.63
C ASP A 174 -4.73 8.19 -9.54
N MET A 175 -4.59 8.60 -8.28
CA MET A 175 -5.35 7.99 -7.18
C MET A 175 -6.84 8.36 -7.27
N VAL A 176 -7.13 9.66 -7.43
CA VAL A 176 -8.49 10.20 -7.50
C VAL A 176 -8.64 11.05 -8.76
N GLU A 177 -9.73 10.84 -9.49
CA GLU A 177 -10.00 11.60 -10.72
C GLU A 177 -9.95 13.11 -10.50
N SER A 178 -9.28 13.81 -11.42
CA SER A 178 -9.16 15.27 -11.43
C SER A 178 -8.52 15.86 -10.16
N GLN A 179 -7.77 15.07 -9.40
CA GLN A 179 -6.99 15.51 -8.24
C GLN A 179 -5.52 15.12 -8.42
N PRO A 180 -4.57 15.98 -8.04
CA PRO A 180 -3.16 15.61 -8.10
C PRO A 180 -2.87 14.48 -7.12
N THR A 181 -2.11 13.48 -7.59
CA THR A 181 -1.59 12.41 -6.74
C THR A 181 -0.20 12.80 -6.24
N THR A 182 -0.02 12.90 -4.91
CA THR A 182 1.30 13.14 -4.32
C THR A 182 2.20 11.90 -4.47
N ASP A 183 3.52 12.08 -4.50
CA ASP A 183 4.46 10.95 -4.56
C ASP A 183 4.26 9.98 -3.39
N PHE A 184 3.96 10.51 -2.20
CA PHE A 184 3.60 9.71 -1.04
C PHE A 184 2.37 8.83 -1.32
N VAL A 185 1.26 9.41 -1.75
CA VAL A 185 0.02 8.66 -2.06
C VAL A 185 0.25 7.65 -3.18
N HIS A 186 0.96 8.05 -4.23
CA HIS A 186 1.31 7.21 -5.38
C HIS A 186 2.05 5.95 -4.93
N LEU A 187 3.13 6.12 -4.16
CA LEU A 187 3.98 5.02 -3.74
C LEU A 187 3.31 4.17 -2.65
N MET A 188 2.59 4.77 -1.70
CA MET A 188 1.79 3.99 -0.73
C MET A 188 0.75 3.12 -1.43
N GLY A 189 0.18 3.60 -2.54
CA GLY A 189 -0.77 2.88 -3.39
C GLY A 189 -0.23 1.64 -4.10
N LEU A 190 1.07 1.34 -3.99
CA LEU A 190 1.72 0.20 -4.62
C LEU A 190 2.29 -0.81 -3.60
N ILE A 191 2.48 -0.43 -2.34
CA ILE A 191 3.25 -1.23 -1.34
C ILE A 191 2.64 -2.61 -1.06
N ASP A 192 1.31 -2.71 -1.04
CA ASP A 192 0.63 -3.96 -0.67
C ASP A 192 0.95 -5.12 -1.66
N THR A 193 1.48 -4.82 -2.84
CA THR A 193 1.99 -5.83 -3.79
C THR A 193 3.17 -6.66 -3.25
N ALA A 194 3.79 -6.26 -2.14
CA ALA A 194 5.02 -6.85 -1.62
C ALA A 194 4.94 -8.37 -1.37
N ASN A 195 3.84 -8.91 -0.85
CA ASN A 195 3.69 -10.36 -0.67
C ASN A 195 3.52 -11.12 -2.01
N GLY A 196 3.12 -10.43 -3.07
CA GLY A 196 2.84 -10.99 -4.40
C GLY A 196 4.03 -10.97 -5.37
N ILE A 197 5.08 -10.20 -5.11
CA ILE A 197 6.23 -10.08 -6.04
C ILE A 197 7.21 -11.26 -5.96
N VAL A 198 7.32 -11.91 -4.79
CA VAL A 198 8.28 -12.99 -4.53
C VAL A 198 7.63 -14.20 -3.87
N PRO A 199 6.51 -14.73 -4.41
CA PRO A 199 5.77 -15.82 -3.78
C PRO A 199 6.69 -17.02 -3.56
N ARG A 200 6.75 -17.50 -2.32
CA ARG A 200 7.55 -18.68 -1.95
C ARG A 200 6.92 -19.98 -2.45
N GLN A 201 5.58 -19.98 -2.56
CA GLN A 201 4.76 -20.99 -3.22
C GLN A 201 3.79 -20.28 -4.15
N GLN A 202 3.57 -20.83 -5.33
CA GLN A 202 2.65 -20.23 -6.30
C GLN A 202 1.20 -20.60 -5.94
N PRO A 203 0.22 -19.72 -6.18
CA PRO A 203 -1.20 -20.05 -6.03
C PRO A 203 -1.64 -21.25 -6.87
N THR A 204 -1.04 -21.40 -8.06
CA THR A 204 -1.25 -22.56 -8.94
C THR A 204 -0.78 -23.88 -8.33
N GLN A 205 0.01 -23.85 -7.24
CA GLN A 205 0.41 -25.01 -6.46
C GLN A 205 -0.53 -25.28 -5.27
N GLY A 206 -1.69 -24.63 -5.22
CA GLY A 206 -2.74 -24.90 -4.24
C GLY A 206 -2.61 -24.16 -2.92
N TRP A 207 -1.95 -23.00 -2.89
CA TRP A 207 -1.75 -22.20 -1.67
C TRP A 207 -2.15 -20.74 -1.86
N ALA A 208 -2.91 -20.19 -0.90
CA ALA A 208 -3.17 -18.77 -0.80
C ALA A 208 -2.50 -18.19 0.45
N PHE A 209 -2.11 -16.93 0.37
CA PHE A 209 -1.40 -16.22 1.43
C PHE A 209 -1.89 -14.78 1.61
N PRO A 210 -3.22 -14.56 1.82
CA PRO A 210 -3.73 -13.21 2.05
C PRO A 210 -3.12 -12.62 3.33
N ASN A 211 -2.78 -11.34 3.27
CA ASN A 211 -2.35 -10.58 4.43
C ASN A 211 -3.56 -10.13 5.27
N LEU A 212 -3.35 -10.04 6.59
CA LEU A 212 -4.34 -9.47 7.51
C LEU A 212 -4.06 -8.01 7.84
N ASP A 213 -2.83 -7.58 7.61
CA ASP A 213 -2.39 -6.22 7.88
C ASP A 213 -1.36 -5.73 6.86
N LEU A 214 -1.04 -4.45 6.98
CA LEU A 214 0.11 -3.82 6.36
C LEU A 214 0.66 -2.75 7.30
N GLN A 215 1.89 -2.93 7.78
CA GLN A 215 2.59 -1.97 8.64
C GLN A 215 3.67 -1.29 7.83
N ILE A 216 3.69 0.04 7.80
CA ILE A 216 4.66 0.83 7.03
C ILE A 216 5.34 1.82 7.98
N HIS A 217 6.67 1.85 7.98
CA HIS A 217 7.49 2.74 8.79
C HIS A 217 8.41 3.55 7.90
N LEU A 218 8.41 4.88 8.05
CA LEU A 218 9.04 5.82 7.13
C LEU A 218 10.02 6.73 7.86
N HIS A 219 11.31 6.60 7.56
CA HIS A 219 12.33 7.53 8.05
C HIS A 219 12.49 8.76 7.13
N ARG A 220 12.00 8.68 5.88
CA ARG A 220 11.87 9.79 4.93
C ARG A 220 10.53 9.68 4.19
N LEU A 221 9.97 10.79 3.68
CA LEU A 221 8.88 10.71 2.71
C LEU A 221 9.44 10.21 1.37
N PRO A 222 8.72 9.35 0.66
CA PRO A 222 9.21 8.84 -0.60
C PRO A 222 8.99 9.86 -1.73
N GLU A 223 9.82 9.80 -2.77
CA GLU A 223 9.86 10.77 -3.86
C GLU A 223 9.85 10.09 -5.23
N GLY A 224 9.15 10.70 -6.19
CA GLY A 224 8.95 10.16 -7.53
C GLY A 224 7.88 9.07 -7.61
N LYS A 225 7.94 8.30 -8.70
CA LYS A 225 6.87 7.37 -9.09
C LYS A 225 7.23 5.89 -9.02
N TRP A 226 8.50 5.57 -8.95
CA TRP A 226 8.97 4.19 -8.89
C TRP A 226 9.06 3.72 -7.44
N LEU A 227 8.31 2.67 -7.11
CA LEU A 227 8.44 1.95 -5.84
C LEU A 227 9.30 0.71 -6.04
N GLY A 228 10.48 0.68 -5.41
CA GLY A 228 11.31 -0.51 -5.28
C GLY A 228 10.93 -1.27 -4.02
N ILE A 229 10.65 -2.56 -4.15
CA ILE A 229 10.31 -3.44 -3.02
C ILE A 229 11.35 -4.56 -2.98
N GLU A 230 12.27 -4.48 -2.02
CA GLU A 230 13.19 -5.58 -1.70
C GLU A 230 12.52 -6.47 -0.64
N ALA A 231 11.81 -7.51 -1.08
CA ALA A 231 10.99 -8.34 -0.23
C ALA A 231 11.67 -9.66 0.15
N THR A 232 11.41 -10.12 1.38
CA THR A 232 11.66 -11.48 1.84
C THR A 232 10.37 -12.07 2.42
N GLN A 233 9.98 -13.24 1.94
CA GLN A 233 8.80 -13.96 2.41
C GLN A 233 9.19 -15.26 3.14
N GLN A 234 8.68 -15.40 4.35
CA GLN A 234 8.97 -16.51 5.26
C GLN A 234 7.67 -17.20 5.67
N PHE A 235 7.64 -18.53 5.55
CA PHE A 235 6.49 -19.36 5.92
C PHE A 235 6.85 -20.21 7.14
N GLY A 236 6.03 -20.10 8.18
CA GLY A 236 6.08 -20.98 9.34
C GLY A 236 5.48 -22.35 9.06
N SER A 237 5.46 -23.20 10.08
CA SER A 237 4.96 -24.58 10.00
C SER A 237 3.50 -24.76 10.40
N ASP A 238 2.83 -23.69 10.85
CA ASP A 238 1.51 -23.72 11.48
C ASP A 238 0.46 -22.86 10.74
N GLY A 239 0.74 -22.49 9.49
CA GLY A 239 -0.19 -21.72 8.67
C GLY A 239 -0.02 -20.20 8.80
N ILE A 240 1.06 -19.73 9.42
CA ILE A 240 1.39 -18.31 9.52
C ILE A 240 2.65 -18.02 8.69
N GLY A 241 2.64 -16.89 7.98
CA GLY A 241 3.81 -16.39 7.26
C GLY A 241 3.99 -14.89 7.45
N ILE A 242 5.11 -14.37 6.97
CA ILE A 242 5.43 -12.95 6.99
C ILE A 242 6.11 -12.56 5.69
N THR A 243 5.76 -11.38 5.16
CA THR A 243 6.54 -10.67 4.15
C THR A 243 7.13 -9.43 4.78
N SER A 244 8.45 -9.31 4.74
CA SER A 244 9.22 -8.17 5.22
C SER A 244 9.91 -7.50 4.04
N SER A 245 9.79 -6.17 3.91
CA SER A 245 10.36 -5.45 2.76
C SER A 245 11.09 -4.17 3.16
N THR A 246 12.25 -3.95 2.53
CA THR A 246 12.84 -2.61 2.43
C THR A 246 12.20 -1.89 1.25
N LEU A 247 11.79 -0.64 1.46
CA LEU A 247 11.10 0.17 0.45
C LEU A 247 12.06 1.23 -0.09
N HIS A 248 12.19 1.28 -1.41
CA HIS A 248 13.07 2.18 -2.12
C HIS A 248 12.28 3.10 -3.04
N ASP A 249 12.75 4.33 -3.16
CA ASP A 249 12.47 5.19 -4.30
C ASP A 249 13.76 5.40 -5.10
N ILE A 250 13.73 6.25 -6.13
CA ILE A 250 14.90 6.50 -6.97
C ILE A 250 16.11 7.11 -6.23
N HIS A 251 15.92 7.59 -5.00
CA HIS A 251 16.97 8.14 -4.13
C HIS A 251 17.46 7.15 -3.08
N GLY A 252 16.91 5.94 -3.02
CA GLY A 252 17.32 4.87 -2.12
C GLY A 252 16.23 4.48 -1.12
N PRO A 253 16.57 3.75 -0.04
CA PRO A 253 15.59 3.32 0.94
C PRO A 253 14.95 4.53 1.65
N PHE A 254 13.64 4.46 1.86
CA PHE A 254 12.89 5.49 2.61
C PHE A 254 12.14 4.92 3.83
N GLY A 255 12.03 3.60 3.92
CA GLY A 255 11.25 2.93 4.95
C GLY A 255 11.20 1.42 4.77
N ARG A 256 10.34 0.79 5.57
CA ARG A 256 10.10 -0.66 5.55
C ARG A 256 8.62 -0.96 5.65
N SER A 257 8.22 -2.11 5.14
CA SER A 257 6.88 -2.67 5.35
C SER A 257 6.89 -4.11 5.84
N GLU A 258 5.85 -4.47 6.59
CA GLU A 258 5.57 -5.82 7.05
C GLU A 258 4.12 -6.18 6.74
N GLN A 259 3.89 -7.45 6.36
CA GLN A 259 2.56 -8.03 6.17
C GLN A 259 2.52 -9.40 6.85
N ILE A 260 1.61 -9.60 7.82
CA ILE A 260 1.33 -10.94 8.36
C ILE A 260 0.43 -11.70 7.38
N LEU A 261 0.79 -12.95 7.10
CA LEU A 261 0.12 -13.80 6.12
C LEU A 261 -0.58 -14.98 6.80
N THR A 262 -1.76 -15.32 6.32
CA THR A 262 -2.36 -16.64 6.60
C THR A 262 -2.08 -17.59 5.46
N LEU A 263 -1.40 -18.70 5.70
CA LEU A 263 -1.07 -19.71 4.70
C LEU A 263 -2.20 -20.74 4.64
N ARG A 264 -2.96 -20.72 3.54
CA ARG A 264 -4.17 -21.52 3.37
C ARG A 264 -4.00 -22.47 2.19
N LYS A 265 -4.34 -23.74 2.38
CA LYS A 265 -4.52 -24.65 1.26
C LYS A 265 -5.77 -24.23 0.49
N LEU A 266 -5.63 -24.03 -0.81
CA LEU A 266 -6.76 -23.93 -1.72
C LEU A 266 -7.28 -25.35 -1.94
N VAL A 267 -8.55 -25.57 -1.60
CA VAL A 267 -9.19 -26.86 -1.89
C VAL A 267 -9.36 -26.92 -3.41
N SER A 268 -8.83 -27.95 -4.05
CA SER A 268 -9.17 -28.23 -5.45
C SER A 268 -10.68 -28.45 -5.51
N GLU A 269 -11.39 -27.67 -6.32
CA GLU A 269 -12.75 -28.07 -6.71
C GLU A 269 -12.66 -29.48 -7.30
N ALA A 270 -13.35 -30.43 -6.68
CA ALA A 270 -13.42 -31.81 -7.09
C ALA A 270 -14.41 -31.98 -8.25
#